data_AF-A0AAE0N4J5-F1
#
_entry.id   AF-A0AAE0N4J5-F1
#
_cell.length_a   1.000
_cell.length_b   1.000
_cell.length_c   1.000
_cell.angle_alpha   90.00
_cell.angle_beta   90.00
_cell.angle_gamma   90.00
#
_symmetry.space_group_name_H-M   'P 1'
#
loop_
_entity.id
_entity.type
_entity.pdbx_description
1 polymer ?
#
loop_
_entity_poly.entity_id
_entity_poly.type
_entity_poly.pdbx_seq_one_letter_code
_entity_poly.pdbx_strand_id
1 'polypeptide(L)'
;MQLTLTPFLLGLAAATPAKRQARQPSMGFVGCSMSENVAQGYIAIGGKHMWGPYGTGGLVVQSWTSTNSASWGKFDQQAAKYGKPTEVWVQICIFQNPGATYAEVKQLVANARQHAAPGAKIWITGQPVYPDNPTSCFLAGPQGPQLTVDLAKQAGADAALNVTYPGEFKLLKGEVQDGCHANTAGQKSLGQQAIAFWG
;
A
#
# COMPACT_ATOMS: atom_id res chain seq x y z
N MET A 1 -41.85 -8.35 -68.96
CA MET A 1 -40.96 -7.34 -68.37
C MET A 1 -41.54 -6.99 -66.99
N GLN A 2 -41.09 -7.67 -65.94
CA GLN A 2 -41.57 -7.48 -64.57
C GLN A 2 -40.33 -7.24 -63.70
N LEU A 3 -40.22 -6.02 -63.15
CA LEU A 3 -39.19 -5.65 -62.19
C LEU A 3 -39.64 -6.08 -60.79
N THR A 4 -38.85 -6.95 -60.16
CA THR A 4 -38.94 -7.25 -58.72
C THR A 4 -37.98 -6.33 -57.97
N LEU A 5 -38.51 -5.49 -57.07
CA LEU A 5 -37.72 -4.71 -56.11
C LEU A 5 -37.55 -5.51 -54.82
N THR A 6 -36.30 -5.81 -54.47
CA THR A 6 -35.90 -6.36 -53.17
C THR A 6 -35.58 -5.20 -52.22
N PRO A 7 -36.15 -5.13 -51.00
CA PRO A 7 -35.79 -4.09 -50.05
C PRO A 7 -34.49 -4.46 -49.33
N PHE A 8 -33.50 -3.56 -49.38
CA PHE A 8 -32.30 -3.60 -48.56
C PHE A 8 -32.65 -3.05 -47.17
N LEU A 9 -32.68 -3.91 -46.15
CA LEU A 9 -32.76 -3.49 -44.75
C LEU A 9 -31.35 -3.16 -44.26
N LEU A 10 -31.02 -1.86 -44.20
CA LEU A 10 -29.87 -1.38 -43.42
C LEU A 10 -30.17 -1.56 -41.93
N GLY A 11 -29.59 -2.59 -41.30
CA GLY A 11 -29.56 -2.72 -39.85
C GLY A 11 -28.55 -1.74 -39.25
N LEU A 12 -29.05 -0.67 -38.61
CA LEU A 12 -28.26 0.17 -37.72
C LEU A 12 -27.94 -0.62 -36.45
N ALA A 13 -26.73 -1.19 -36.37
CA ALA A 13 -26.20 -1.74 -35.14
C ALA A 13 -25.92 -0.57 -34.17
N ALA A 14 -26.79 -0.37 -33.19
CA ALA A 14 -26.55 0.56 -32.09
C ALA A 14 -25.36 0.06 -31.26
N ALA A 15 -24.23 0.74 -31.36
CA ALA A 15 -23.09 0.50 -30.48
C ALA A 15 -23.48 0.88 -29.05
N THR A 16 -23.63 -0.13 -28.19
CA THR A 16 -23.78 0.09 -26.75
C THR A 16 -22.49 0.69 -26.21
N PRO A 17 -22.55 1.80 -25.45
CA PRO A 17 -21.34 2.36 -24.85
C PRO A 17 -20.77 1.34 -23.86
N ALA A 18 -19.55 0.88 -24.13
CA ALA A 18 -18.82 0.05 -23.19
C ALA A 18 -18.73 0.81 -21.85
N LYS A 19 -19.40 0.31 -20.80
CA LYS A 19 -19.18 0.80 -19.44
C LYS A 19 -17.68 0.66 -19.19
N ARG A 20 -16.99 1.80 -19.06
CA ARG A 20 -15.58 1.85 -18.68
C ARG A 20 -15.48 1.16 -17.32
N GLN A 21 -15.06 -0.10 -17.33
CA GLN A 21 -14.97 -0.90 -16.12
C GLN A 21 -14.01 -0.15 -15.19
N ALA A 22 -14.50 0.21 -14.00
CA ALA A 22 -13.66 0.88 -13.01
C ALA A 22 -12.40 0.03 -12.83
N ARG A 23 -11.24 0.62 -13.14
CA ARG A 23 -9.96 -0.06 -13.03
C ARG A 23 -9.82 -0.52 -11.58
N GLN A 24 -9.72 -1.83 -11.39
CA GLN A 24 -9.53 -2.40 -10.06
C GLN A 24 -8.19 -1.88 -9.49
N PRO A 25 -8.09 -1.66 -8.17
CA PRO A 25 -6.84 -1.21 -7.59
C PRO A 25 -5.76 -2.28 -7.80
N SER A 26 -4.61 -1.85 -8.33
CA SER A 26 -3.51 -2.73 -8.74
C SER A 26 -2.34 -2.77 -7.75
N MET A 27 -2.37 -1.91 -6.72
CA MET A 27 -1.35 -1.85 -5.68
C MET A 27 -1.87 -2.48 -4.38
N GLY A 28 -1.21 -3.55 -3.93
CA GLY A 28 -1.37 -4.07 -2.59
C GLY A 28 -0.47 -3.35 -1.59
N PHE A 29 -0.71 -3.55 -0.29
CA PHE A 29 0.22 -3.06 0.73
C PHE A 29 0.46 -4.10 1.81
N VAL A 30 1.55 -3.93 2.55
CA VAL A 30 1.97 -4.75 3.69
C VAL A 30 2.45 -3.78 4.77
N GLY A 31 2.05 -4.01 6.02
CA GLY A 31 2.48 -3.20 7.15
C GLY A 31 1.54 -3.34 8.34
N CYS A 32 1.36 -2.27 9.11
CA CYS A 32 0.69 -2.28 10.42
C CYS A 32 -0.56 -1.38 10.46
N SER A 33 -0.96 -0.91 11.65
CA SER A 33 -2.05 0.07 11.83
C SER A 33 -1.75 1.43 11.19
N MET A 34 -0.47 1.84 11.11
CA MET A 34 -0.12 3.07 10.38
C MET A 34 -0.35 2.94 8.88
N SER A 35 -0.23 1.73 8.32
CA SER A 35 -0.52 1.47 6.91
C SER A 35 -2.02 1.61 6.65
N GLU A 36 -2.84 1.18 7.61
CA GLU A 36 -4.29 1.38 7.56
C GLU A 36 -4.65 2.86 7.56
N ASN A 37 -4.00 3.68 8.40
CA ASN A 37 -4.25 5.12 8.41
C ASN A 37 -3.89 5.78 7.07
N VAL A 38 -2.78 5.37 6.45
CA VAL A 38 -2.40 5.83 5.09
C VAL A 38 -3.44 5.38 4.06
N ALA A 39 -3.84 4.10 4.07
CA ALA A 39 -4.80 3.56 3.11
C ALA A 39 -6.21 4.18 3.24
N GLN A 40 -6.67 4.35 4.48
CA GLN A 40 -7.92 5.07 4.79
C GLN A 40 -7.88 6.49 4.26
N GLY A 41 -6.80 7.22 4.56
CA GLY A 41 -6.58 8.58 4.06
C GLY A 41 -6.56 8.67 2.54
N TYR A 42 -5.77 7.82 1.90
CA TYR A 42 -5.59 7.76 0.45
C TYR A 42 -6.93 7.56 -0.28
N ILE A 43 -7.76 6.63 0.17
CA ILE A 43 -9.08 6.38 -0.42
C ILE A 43 -10.04 7.53 -0.13
N ALA A 44 -10.05 8.05 1.10
CA ALA A 44 -10.95 9.14 1.50
C ALA A 44 -10.76 10.40 0.65
N ILE A 45 -9.56 10.64 0.14
CA ILE A 45 -9.25 11.77 -0.76
C ILE A 45 -9.34 11.42 -2.25
N GLY A 46 -9.85 10.23 -2.60
CA GLY A 46 -10.14 9.84 -3.98
C GLY A 46 -9.06 9.02 -4.68
N GLY A 47 -8.05 8.52 -3.96
CA GLY A 47 -7.08 7.57 -4.47
C GLY A 47 -7.72 6.24 -4.89
N LYS A 48 -7.25 5.67 -6.01
CA LYS A 48 -7.85 4.46 -6.63
C LYS A 48 -6.84 3.37 -6.97
N HIS A 49 -5.54 3.62 -6.81
CA HIS A 49 -4.49 2.69 -7.21
C HIS A 49 -4.24 1.61 -6.15
N MET A 50 -4.23 1.98 -4.88
CA MET A 50 -3.97 1.11 -3.73
C MET A 50 -5.25 0.46 -3.18
N TRP A 51 -5.12 -0.78 -2.68
CA TRP A 51 -6.19 -1.44 -1.93
C TRP A 51 -6.62 -0.63 -0.71
N GLY A 52 -7.86 -0.84 -0.30
CA GLY A 52 -8.36 -0.31 0.97
C GLY A 52 -7.88 -1.09 2.18
N PRO A 53 -8.16 -0.55 3.38
CA PRO A 53 -7.76 -1.15 4.63
C PRO A 53 -8.35 -2.57 4.79
N TYR A 54 -7.58 -3.50 5.34
CA TYR A 54 -7.96 -4.92 5.37
C TYR A 54 -7.61 -5.68 6.66
N GLY A 55 -7.30 -4.95 7.72
CA GLY A 55 -7.06 -5.49 9.06
C GLY A 55 -5.60 -5.86 9.33
N THR A 56 -4.67 -4.93 9.08
CA THR A 56 -3.22 -5.04 9.34
C THR A 56 -2.77 -4.45 10.68
N GLY A 57 -3.71 -4.01 11.53
CA GLY A 57 -3.40 -3.50 12.87
C GLY A 57 -2.48 -4.44 13.66
N GLY A 58 -1.36 -3.90 14.17
CA GLY A 58 -0.38 -4.65 14.96
C GLY A 58 0.54 -5.61 14.18
N LEU A 59 0.42 -5.71 12.84
CA LEU A 59 1.26 -6.59 12.04
C LEU A 59 2.60 -5.92 11.70
N VAL A 60 3.58 -6.07 12.58
CA VAL A 60 4.95 -5.55 12.42
C VAL A 60 5.78 -6.44 11.50
N VAL A 61 7.02 -6.05 11.16
CA VAL A 61 7.92 -6.79 10.25
C VAL A 61 7.91 -8.31 10.50
N GLN A 62 8.03 -8.75 11.75
CA GLN A 62 8.06 -10.17 12.14
C GLN A 62 6.77 -10.93 11.81
N SER A 63 5.63 -10.23 11.70
CA SER A 63 4.36 -10.83 11.27
C SER A 63 4.37 -11.25 9.80
N TRP A 64 5.36 -10.79 9.02
CA TRP A 64 5.44 -10.97 7.57
C TRP A 64 6.66 -11.79 7.11
N THR A 65 7.54 -12.22 8.03
CA THR A 65 8.78 -12.95 7.68
C THR A 65 8.57 -14.43 7.36
N SER A 66 7.42 -15.01 7.72
CA SER A 66 6.99 -16.34 7.26
C SER A 66 5.97 -16.21 6.14
N THR A 67 6.23 -16.80 4.97
CA THR A 67 5.31 -16.78 3.80
C THR A 67 3.93 -17.40 4.08
N ASN A 68 3.84 -18.25 5.11
CA ASN A 68 2.59 -18.92 5.52
C ASN A 68 1.94 -18.26 6.75
N SER A 69 2.30 -17.03 7.10
CA SER A 69 1.75 -16.35 8.28
C SER A 69 0.29 -15.95 8.09
N ALA A 70 -0.43 -15.77 9.20
CA ALA A 70 -1.80 -15.24 9.18
C ALA A 70 -1.89 -13.86 8.49
N SER A 71 -0.82 -13.07 8.54
CA SER A 71 -0.71 -11.77 7.87
C SER A 71 -0.76 -11.92 6.35
N TRP A 72 0.00 -12.86 5.79
CA TRP A 72 -0.08 -13.17 4.36
C TRP A 72 -1.43 -13.77 3.98
N GLY A 73 -2.05 -14.56 4.85
CA GLY A 73 -3.43 -15.01 4.65
C GLY A 73 -4.43 -13.85 4.46
N LYS A 74 -4.27 -12.74 5.18
CA LYS A 74 -5.09 -11.52 4.99
C LYS A 74 -4.77 -10.82 3.66
N PHE A 75 -3.50 -10.75 3.29
CA PHE A 75 -3.08 -10.19 2.01
C PHE A 75 -3.65 -11.00 0.84
N ASP A 76 -3.58 -12.34 0.91
CA ASP A 76 -4.06 -13.25 -0.12
C ASP A 76 -5.59 -13.18 -0.28
N GLN A 77 -6.33 -12.90 0.81
CA GLN A 77 -7.76 -12.61 0.72
C GLN A 77 -8.04 -11.35 -0.12
N GLN A 78 -7.21 -10.30 -0.02
CA GLN A 78 -7.35 -9.13 -0.89
C GLN A 78 -6.92 -9.43 -2.32
N ALA A 79 -5.85 -10.22 -2.51
CA ALA A 79 -5.44 -10.67 -3.84
C ALA A 79 -6.51 -11.54 -4.53
N ALA A 80 -7.25 -12.36 -3.79
CA ALA A 80 -8.38 -13.12 -4.31
C ALA A 80 -9.55 -12.21 -4.74
N LYS A 81 -9.72 -11.06 -4.08
CA LYS A 81 -10.77 -10.08 -4.38
C LYS A 81 -10.43 -9.16 -5.56
N TYR A 82 -9.20 -8.63 -5.61
CA TYR A 82 -8.78 -7.61 -6.58
C TYR A 82 -7.84 -8.12 -7.67
N GLY A 83 -7.38 -9.37 -7.57
CA GLY A 83 -6.29 -9.93 -8.36
C GLY A 83 -4.93 -9.77 -7.66
N LYS A 84 -3.97 -10.62 -8.03
CA LYS A 84 -2.58 -10.46 -7.55
C LYS A 84 -2.06 -9.08 -7.95
N PRO A 85 -1.48 -8.31 -7.01
CA PRO A 85 -1.09 -6.94 -7.28
C PRO A 85 0.15 -6.88 -8.17
N THR A 86 0.17 -5.93 -9.09
CA THR A 86 1.35 -5.61 -9.92
C THR A 86 2.27 -4.61 -9.25
N GLU A 87 1.83 -4.00 -8.14
CA GLU A 87 2.66 -3.16 -7.28
C GLU A 87 2.39 -3.49 -5.81
N VAL A 88 3.41 -3.49 -4.96
CA VAL A 88 3.22 -3.64 -3.52
C VAL A 88 3.93 -2.52 -2.78
N TRP A 89 3.21 -1.83 -1.90
CA TRP A 89 3.81 -0.94 -0.92
C TRP A 89 4.11 -1.69 0.38
N VAL A 90 5.38 -1.73 0.75
CA VAL A 90 5.85 -2.25 2.04
C VAL A 90 6.08 -1.07 2.98
N GLN A 91 5.31 -0.99 4.06
CA GLN A 91 5.62 -0.13 5.19
C GLN A 91 6.35 -0.95 6.26
N ILE A 92 7.60 -0.59 6.54
CA ILE A 92 8.36 -1.16 7.66
C ILE A 92 7.76 -0.61 8.95
N CYS A 93 7.01 -1.46 9.65
CA CYS A 93 6.44 -1.17 10.96
C CYS A 93 7.07 -2.02 12.05
N ILE A 94 7.27 -1.45 13.24
CA ILE A 94 7.88 -2.16 14.37
C ILE A 94 7.14 -1.87 15.68
N PHE A 95 7.35 -2.76 16.65
CA PHE A 95 7.21 -2.41 18.07
C PHE A 95 8.59 -2.18 18.68
N GLN A 96 8.67 -1.38 19.75
CA GLN A 96 9.87 -1.26 20.55
C GLN A 96 10.21 -2.63 21.13
N ASN A 97 11.47 -3.05 20.99
CA ASN A 97 12.00 -4.33 21.44
C ASN A 97 11.25 -5.56 20.83
N PRO A 98 11.79 -6.19 19.79
CA PRO A 98 13.18 -6.09 19.31
C PRO A 98 13.42 -5.00 18.26
N GLY A 99 12.38 -4.29 17.78
CA GLY A 99 12.49 -3.48 16.58
C GLY A 99 12.50 -4.34 15.31
N ALA A 100 13.34 -3.99 14.34
CA ALA A 100 13.55 -4.81 13.14
C ALA A 100 15.00 -4.72 12.65
N THR A 101 15.44 -5.78 11.97
CA THR A 101 16.74 -5.89 11.33
C THR A 101 16.61 -5.78 9.82
N TYR A 102 17.71 -5.43 9.15
CA TYR A 102 17.74 -5.41 7.69
C TYR A 102 17.52 -6.80 7.08
N ALA A 103 17.96 -7.88 7.75
CA ALA A 103 17.72 -9.24 7.30
C ALA A 103 16.22 -9.59 7.26
N GLU A 104 15.45 -9.18 8.27
CA GLU A 104 14.01 -9.36 8.29
C GLU A 104 13.31 -8.52 7.22
N VAL A 105 13.79 -7.30 6.96
CA VAL A 105 13.28 -6.47 5.86
C VAL A 105 13.49 -7.13 4.50
N LYS A 106 14.69 -7.70 4.25
CA LYS A 106 14.95 -8.49 3.03
C LYS A 106 14.00 -9.68 2.90
N GLN A 107 13.76 -10.40 4.00
CA GLN A 107 12.83 -11.54 4.01
C GLN A 107 11.38 -11.11 3.72
N LEU A 108 10.91 -10.02 4.35
CA LEU A 108 9.59 -9.45 4.09
C LEU A 108 9.44 -9.10 2.60
N VAL A 109 10.43 -8.39 2.05
CA VAL A 109 10.46 -7.96 0.64
C VAL A 109 10.51 -9.17 -0.32
N ALA A 110 11.20 -10.25 0.05
CA ALA A 110 11.19 -11.50 -0.71
C ALA A 110 9.81 -12.19 -0.67
N ASN A 111 9.18 -12.26 0.51
CA ASN A 111 7.85 -12.83 0.67
C ASN A 111 6.81 -12.02 -0.10
N ALA A 112 6.87 -10.68 -0.08
CA ALA A 112 5.98 -9.82 -0.87
C ALA A 112 5.97 -10.17 -2.36
N ARG A 113 7.13 -10.55 -2.93
CA ARG A 113 7.19 -11.01 -4.33
C ARG A 113 6.52 -12.34 -4.58
N GLN A 114 6.51 -13.24 -3.61
CA GLN A 114 5.85 -14.55 -3.73
C GLN A 114 4.32 -14.39 -3.77
N HIS A 115 3.79 -13.44 -3.01
CA HIS A 115 2.36 -13.15 -2.95
C HIS A 115 1.86 -12.21 -4.06
N ALA A 116 2.75 -11.40 -4.64
CA ALA A 116 2.43 -10.50 -5.74
C ALA A 116 2.41 -11.18 -7.12
N ALA A 117 2.02 -10.41 -8.16
CA ALA A 117 2.18 -10.84 -9.55
C ALA A 117 3.67 -10.93 -9.93
N PRO A 118 4.06 -11.82 -10.87
CA PRO A 118 5.42 -11.86 -11.38
C PRO A 118 5.88 -10.49 -11.90
N GLY A 119 7.07 -10.05 -11.48
CA GLY A 119 7.62 -8.74 -11.87
C GLY A 119 6.98 -7.54 -11.18
N ALA A 120 6.19 -7.73 -10.12
CA ALA A 120 5.58 -6.63 -9.40
C ALA A 120 6.62 -5.61 -8.89
N LYS A 121 6.30 -4.32 -9.04
CA LYS A 121 7.10 -3.23 -8.48
C LYS A 121 6.89 -3.18 -6.97
N ILE A 122 7.98 -3.02 -6.21
CA ILE A 122 7.88 -2.85 -4.76
C ILE A 122 8.34 -1.46 -4.35
N TRP A 123 7.46 -0.74 -3.67
CA TRP A 123 7.76 0.49 -2.97
C TRP A 123 8.02 0.18 -1.50
N ILE A 124 9.00 0.82 -0.90
CA ILE A 124 9.31 0.60 0.53
C ILE A 124 9.42 1.93 1.26
N THR A 125 8.78 2.04 2.41
CA THR A 125 8.87 3.20 3.31
C THR A 125 9.02 2.74 4.75
N GLY A 126 9.47 3.63 5.63
CA GLY A 126 9.27 3.46 7.07
C GLY A 126 7.82 3.73 7.50
N GLN A 127 7.51 3.43 8.76
CA GLN A 127 6.35 4.02 9.44
C GLN A 127 6.53 5.56 9.54
N PRO A 128 5.46 6.35 9.70
CA PRO A 128 5.58 7.80 9.70
C PRO A 128 6.52 8.31 10.80
N VAL A 129 7.33 9.31 10.47
CA VAL A 129 8.09 10.09 11.45
C VAL A 129 7.25 11.25 11.97
N TYR A 130 7.64 11.79 13.13
CA TYR A 130 6.92 12.84 13.85
C TYR A 130 7.83 14.06 14.03
N PRO A 131 7.97 14.95 13.01
CA PRO A 131 9.02 15.97 13.00
C PRO A 131 8.96 16.95 14.18
N ASP A 132 7.76 17.26 14.66
CA ASP A 132 7.49 18.19 15.77
C ASP A 132 7.15 17.48 17.09
N ASN A 133 7.20 16.15 17.12
CA ASN A 133 7.07 15.34 18.32
C ASN A 133 7.77 13.95 18.16
N PRO A 134 9.11 13.87 18.03
CA PRO A 134 9.79 12.64 17.61
C PRO A 134 9.56 11.43 18.51
N THR A 135 9.22 11.65 19.78
CA THR A 135 8.95 10.60 20.77
C THR A 135 7.48 10.17 20.81
N SER A 136 6.65 10.65 19.89
CA SER A 136 5.20 10.43 19.91
C SER A 136 4.86 8.94 20.00
N CYS A 137 5.35 8.13 19.05
CA CYS A 137 4.89 6.75 18.91
C CYS A 137 5.51 5.83 19.97
N PHE A 138 4.84 5.72 21.11
CA PHE A 138 5.23 4.84 22.21
C PHE A 138 5.33 3.36 21.80
N LEU A 139 4.55 2.92 20.80
CA LEU A 139 4.55 1.55 20.31
C LEU A 139 5.89 1.15 19.70
N ALA A 140 6.53 2.03 18.93
CA ALA A 140 7.80 1.77 18.28
C ALA A 140 9.01 2.30 19.09
N GLY A 141 8.75 3.08 20.12
CA GLY A 141 9.76 3.75 20.93
C GLY A 141 10.35 4.98 20.23
N PRO A 142 11.13 5.81 20.96
CA PRO A 142 11.60 7.11 20.48
C PRO A 142 12.42 7.09 19.19
N GLN A 143 13.16 6.01 18.93
CA GLN A 143 14.02 5.87 17.75
C GLN A 143 13.39 5.00 16.67
N GLY A 144 12.24 4.37 16.96
CA GLY A 144 11.63 3.39 16.08
C GLY A 144 11.25 3.94 14.71
N PRO A 145 10.50 5.07 14.61
CA PRO A 145 10.19 5.67 13.32
C PRO A 145 11.44 5.93 12.45
N GLN A 146 12.48 6.52 13.03
CA GLN A 146 13.71 6.81 12.28
C GLN A 146 14.42 5.52 11.85
N LEU A 147 14.50 4.51 12.72
CA LEU A 147 15.05 3.20 12.37
C LEU A 147 14.35 2.61 11.13
N THR A 148 13.02 2.66 11.07
CA THR A 148 12.30 2.12 9.90
C THR A 148 12.54 2.90 8.62
N VAL A 149 12.74 4.22 8.72
CA VAL A 149 13.12 5.07 7.58
C VAL A 149 14.52 4.69 7.09
N ASP A 150 15.47 4.50 8.01
CA ASP A 150 16.84 4.14 7.67
C ASP A 150 16.91 2.76 7.02
N LEU A 151 16.13 1.79 7.52
CA LEU A 151 15.97 0.48 6.89
C LEU A 151 15.34 0.55 5.49
N ALA A 152 14.35 1.42 5.28
CA ALA A 152 13.72 1.62 3.98
C ALA A 152 14.68 2.28 2.97
N LYS A 153 15.46 3.27 3.41
CA LYS A 153 16.53 3.88 2.60
C LYS A 153 17.61 2.87 2.24
N GLN A 154 18.04 2.06 3.21
CA GLN A 154 19.00 0.98 2.97
C GLN A 154 18.47 -0.01 1.92
N ALA A 155 17.20 -0.41 2.04
CA ALA A 155 16.57 -1.30 1.06
C ALA A 155 16.46 -0.67 -0.33
N GLY A 156 16.11 0.61 -0.42
CA GLY A 156 16.04 1.34 -1.69
C GLY A 156 17.41 1.55 -2.36
N ALA A 157 18.50 1.58 -1.59
CA ALA A 157 19.87 1.65 -2.10
C ALA A 157 20.44 0.28 -2.51
N ASP A 158 19.83 -0.82 -2.06
CA ASP A 158 20.26 -2.17 -2.37
C ASP A 158 19.70 -2.63 -3.72
N ALA A 159 20.54 -2.54 -4.76
CA ALA A 159 20.17 -2.93 -6.12
C ALA A 159 19.71 -4.39 -6.23
N ALA A 160 20.18 -5.28 -5.34
CA ALA A 160 19.77 -6.68 -5.34
C ALA A 160 18.32 -6.86 -4.86
N LEU A 161 17.81 -5.94 -4.04
CA LEU A 161 16.40 -5.95 -3.63
C LEU A 161 15.48 -5.39 -4.70
N ASN A 162 15.95 -4.55 -5.63
CA ASN A 162 15.14 -3.94 -6.69
C ASN A 162 13.78 -3.39 -6.16
N VAL A 163 13.87 -2.53 -5.14
CA VAL A 163 12.74 -1.81 -4.56
C VAL A 163 12.96 -0.30 -4.70
N THR A 164 11.88 0.48 -4.67
CA THR A 164 11.96 1.95 -4.74
C THR A 164 11.59 2.56 -3.39
N TYR A 165 12.46 3.42 -2.87
CA TYR A 165 12.16 4.27 -1.71
C TYR A 165 11.63 5.64 -2.21
N PRO A 166 10.31 5.93 -2.10
CA PRO A 166 9.74 7.15 -2.66
C PRO A 166 9.92 8.38 -1.75
N GLY A 167 10.17 8.18 -0.46
CA GLY A 167 10.26 9.25 0.52
C GLY A 167 9.74 8.83 1.89
N GLU A 168 9.56 9.83 2.76
CA GLU A 168 9.12 9.65 4.14
C GLU A 168 7.66 10.06 4.30
N PHE A 169 6.91 9.25 5.05
CA PHE A 169 5.65 9.72 5.63
C PHE A 169 5.91 10.54 6.88
N LYS A 170 5.18 11.65 7.04
CA LYS A 170 5.28 12.55 8.18
C LYS A 170 3.91 12.76 8.80
N LEU A 171 3.87 12.81 10.13
CA LEU A 171 2.67 13.10 10.89
C LEU A 171 3.00 14.16 11.95
N LEU A 172 2.33 15.31 11.89
CA LEU A 172 2.53 16.42 12.83
C LEU A 172 1.78 16.18 14.14
N LYS A 173 2.17 16.85 15.22
CA LYS A 173 1.56 16.68 16.56
C LYS A 173 0.04 16.86 16.55
N GLY A 174 -0.48 17.83 15.79
CA GLY A 174 -1.92 18.07 15.64
C GLY A 174 -2.67 17.01 14.81
N GLU A 175 -1.94 16.11 14.16
CA GLU A 175 -2.44 15.04 13.30
C GLU A 175 -2.44 13.67 14.01
N VAL A 176 -1.94 13.61 15.25
CA VAL A 176 -1.86 12.39 16.07
C VAL A 176 -3.06 12.30 17.02
N GLN A 177 -3.60 11.10 17.20
CA GLN A 177 -4.74 10.83 18.09
C GLN A 177 -4.32 10.32 19.47
N ASP A 178 -3.44 9.31 19.52
CA ASP A 178 -3.19 8.52 20.74
C ASP A 178 -1.69 8.36 21.06
N GLY A 179 -0.89 9.28 20.55
CA GLY A 179 0.56 9.21 20.60
C GLY A 179 1.17 8.47 19.40
N CYS A 180 0.47 7.61 18.66
CA CYS A 180 1.06 7.03 17.44
C CYS A 180 0.16 7.18 16.22
N HIS A 181 -1.11 6.82 16.35
CA HIS A 181 -2.01 6.75 15.21
C HIS A 181 -2.48 8.13 14.77
N ALA A 182 -2.78 8.23 13.48
CA ALA A 182 -3.31 9.45 12.89
C ALA A 182 -4.78 9.65 13.30
N ASN A 183 -5.13 10.87 13.68
CA ASN A 183 -6.53 11.31 13.73
C ASN A 183 -7.06 11.56 12.30
N THR A 184 -8.30 12.02 12.15
CA THR A 184 -8.90 12.30 10.82
C THR A 184 -8.08 13.27 9.97
N ALA A 185 -7.53 14.33 10.57
CA ALA A 185 -6.68 15.28 9.85
C ALA A 185 -5.36 14.62 9.41
N GLY A 186 -4.77 13.81 10.29
CA GLY A 186 -3.57 13.04 9.97
C GLY A 186 -3.78 12.00 8.88
N GLN A 187 -4.90 11.28 8.89
CA GLN A 187 -5.24 10.34 7.80
C GLN A 187 -5.32 11.09 6.48
N LYS A 188 -5.97 12.26 6.43
CA LYS A 188 -6.00 13.10 5.23
C LYS A 188 -4.59 13.50 4.77
N SER A 189 -3.73 13.95 5.69
CA SER A 189 -2.34 14.35 5.41
C SER A 189 -1.51 13.18 4.85
N LEU A 190 -1.59 12.01 5.49
CA LEU A 190 -0.95 10.78 5.03
C LEU A 190 -1.47 10.33 3.66
N GLY A 191 -2.78 10.46 3.41
CA GLY A 191 -3.37 10.18 2.11
C GLY A 191 -2.81 11.09 1.01
N GLN A 192 -2.62 12.39 1.29
CA GLN A 192 -2.05 13.34 0.34
C GLN A 192 -0.59 13.00 0.00
N GLN A 193 0.18 12.59 1.01
CA GLN A 193 1.56 12.13 0.81
C GLN A 193 1.60 10.84 -0.04
N ALA A 194 0.68 9.91 0.19
CA ALA A 194 0.54 8.70 -0.63
C ALA A 194 0.19 9.02 -2.09
N ILE A 195 -0.72 9.96 -2.34
CA ILE A 195 -1.00 10.45 -3.70
C ILE A 195 0.25 11.08 -4.33
N ALA A 196 1.06 11.83 -3.57
CA ALA A 196 2.28 12.42 -4.10
C ALA A 196 3.33 11.37 -4.51
N PHE A 197 3.35 10.21 -3.84
CA PHE A 197 4.29 9.14 -4.14
C PHE A 197 3.87 8.24 -5.32
N TRP A 198 2.57 7.94 -5.45
CA TRP A 198 2.08 6.93 -6.40
C TRP A 198 0.66 7.18 -6.95
N GLY A 199 0.14 8.40 -6.79
CA GLY A 199 -1.17 8.82 -7.30
C GLY A 199 -1.19 9.18 -8.78
#